data_AF-R7GK93-F1
#
_entry.id   AF-R7GK93-F1
#
_cell.length_a   1.000
_cell.length_b   1.000
_cell.length_c   1.000
_cell.angle_alpha   90.00
_cell.angle_beta   90.00
_cell.angle_gamma   90.00
#
_symmetry.space_group_name_H-M   'P 1'
#
loop_
_entity.id
_entity.type
_entity.pdbx_description
1 polymer ?
#
loop_
_entity_poly.entity_id
_entity_poly.type
_entity_poly.pdbx_seq_one_letter_code
_entity_poly.pdbx_strand_id
1 'polypeptide(L)'
;MLLSLSICLMIVLNVPSIIRVLKVPVVSYNQDIAVGAKQLADYLLVSKIKTYSEDIGYYDEKGEENTIIFDKRRLVKTPGYEILITDIDDVIFFEKDAYMYMTITRGQQKYTYMICDLYRKQEDYVEE
;
A
#
# COMPACT_ATOMS: atom_id res chain seq x y z
N MET A 1 -13.11 -51.68 -22.41
CA MET A 1 -13.31 -51.04 -21.08
C MET A 1 -12.06 -51.04 -20.20
N LEU A 2 -11.22 -52.08 -20.17
CA LEU A 2 -9.97 -52.04 -19.38
C LEU A 2 -8.95 -50.99 -19.85
N LEU A 3 -8.89 -50.74 -21.16
CA LEU A 3 -7.96 -49.76 -21.74
C LEU A 3 -8.26 -48.31 -21.27
N SER A 4 -9.54 -47.93 -21.21
CA SER A 4 -9.92 -46.60 -20.71
C SER A 4 -9.64 -46.46 -19.21
N LEU A 5 -9.87 -47.52 -18.42
CA LEU A 5 -9.56 -47.52 -16.99
C LEU A 5 -8.06 -47.39 -16.73
N SER A 6 -7.23 -48.10 -17.50
CA SER A 6 -5.77 -48.05 -17.41
C SER A 6 -5.22 -46.65 -17.71
N ILE A 7 -5.75 -45.99 -18.75
CA ILE A 7 -5.35 -44.63 -19.12
C ILE A 7 -5.76 -43.63 -18.03
N CYS A 8 -6.98 -43.74 -17.49
CA CYS A 8 -7.43 -42.88 -16.39
C CYS A 8 -6.55 -43.03 -15.14
N LEU A 9 -6.16 -44.26 -14.77
CA LEU A 9 -5.33 -44.52 -13.60
C LEU A 9 -3.92 -43.93 -13.76
N MET A 10 -3.34 -44.05 -14.94
CA MET A 10 -2.05 -43.44 -15.30
C MET A 10 -2.07 -41.93 -15.15
N ILE A 11 -3.14 -41.26 -15.62
CA ILE A 11 -3.27 -39.82 -15.50
C ILE A 11 -3.39 -39.41 -14.03
N VAL A 12 -4.29 -40.03 -13.27
CA VAL A 12 -4.54 -39.67 -11.85
C VAL A 12 -3.28 -39.86 -10.99
N LEU A 13 -2.49 -40.91 -11.23
CA LEU A 13 -1.27 -41.18 -10.46
C LEU A 13 -0.12 -40.21 -10.77
N ASN A 14 -0.05 -39.67 -11.99
CA ASN A 14 1.07 -38.83 -12.43
C ASN A 14 0.80 -37.32 -12.32
N VAL A 15 -0.47 -36.89 -12.27
CA VAL A 15 -0.86 -35.47 -12.16
C VAL A 15 -0.29 -34.77 -10.90
N PRO A 16 -0.32 -35.36 -9.68
CA PRO A 16 0.23 -34.70 -8.48
C PRO A 16 1.74 -34.45 -8.58
N SER A 17 2.47 -35.38 -9.22
CA SER A 17 3.91 -35.26 -9.46
C SER A 17 4.23 -34.14 -10.45
N ILE A 18 3.43 -34.02 -11.51
CA ILE A 18 3.54 -32.94 -12.50
C ILE A 18 3.23 -31.57 -11.85
N ILE A 19 2.20 -31.48 -11.01
CA ILE A 19 1.84 -30.25 -10.29
C ILE A 19 2.95 -29.81 -9.34
N ARG A 20 3.66 -30.73 -8.67
CA ARG A 20 4.81 -30.39 -7.82
C ARG A 20 6.02 -29.89 -8.61
N VAL A 21 6.24 -30.41 -9.81
CA VAL A 21 7.36 -30.00 -10.69
C VAL A 21 7.06 -28.64 -11.34
N LEU A 22 5.79 -28.36 -11.63
CA LEU A 22 5.33 -27.04 -12.00
C LEU A 22 5.46 -26.12 -10.79
N LYS A 23 6.59 -25.41 -10.70
CA LYS A 23 6.73 -24.23 -9.83
C LYS A 23 5.75 -23.16 -10.31
N VAL A 24 4.49 -23.27 -9.90
CA VAL A 24 3.50 -22.22 -10.14
C VAL A 24 4.02 -20.99 -9.39
N PRO A 25 4.27 -19.86 -10.07
CA PRO A 25 4.71 -18.66 -9.38
C PRO A 25 3.62 -18.28 -8.39
N VAL A 26 3.98 -18.24 -7.11
CA VAL A 26 3.10 -17.68 -6.08
C VAL A 26 2.98 -16.20 -6.41
N VAL A 27 1.82 -15.79 -6.91
CA VAL A 27 1.52 -14.38 -7.15
C VAL A 27 1.38 -13.74 -5.77
N SER A 28 2.42 -13.08 -5.28
CA SER A 28 2.30 -12.27 -4.06
C SER A 28 1.47 -11.04 -4.42
N TYR A 29 0.21 -11.06 -4.02
CA TYR A 29 -0.68 -9.93 -4.27
C TYR A 29 -0.29 -8.80 -3.31
N ASN A 30 0.25 -7.70 -3.84
CA ASN A 30 0.61 -6.49 -3.08
C ASN A 30 -0.65 -5.66 -2.70
N GLN A 31 -1.72 -6.36 -2.34
CA GLN A 31 -3.03 -5.81 -1.99
C GLN A 31 -2.95 -4.97 -0.71
N ASP A 32 -2.04 -5.35 0.19
CA ASP A 32 -1.73 -4.62 1.42
C ASP A 32 -1.27 -3.18 1.15
N ILE A 33 -0.49 -2.96 0.08
CA ILE A 33 -0.08 -1.61 -0.33
C ILE A 33 -1.29 -0.76 -0.69
N ALA A 34 -2.22 -1.30 -1.50
CA ALA A 34 -3.42 -0.58 -1.91
C ALA A 34 -4.34 -0.29 -0.72
N VAL A 35 -4.50 -1.25 0.21
CA VAL A 35 -5.29 -1.06 1.43
C VAL A 35 -4.67 -0.01 2.34
N GLY A 36 -3.36 -0.06 2.57
CA GLY A 36 -2.67 0.93 3.41
C GLY A 36 -2.66 2.33 2.78
N ALA A 37 -2.53 2.42 1.46
CA ALA A 37 -2.66 3.70 0.74
C ALA A 37 -4.07 4.29 0.89
N LYS A 38 -5.12 3.46 0.80
CA LYS A 38 -6.50 3.89 1.04
C LYS A 38 -6.70 4.36 2.49
N GLN A 39 -6.20 3.60 3.47
CA GLN A 39 -6.31 4.00 4.89
C GLN A 39 -5.62 5.35 5.14
N LEU A 40 -4.43 5.55 4.58
CA LEU A 40 -3.75 6.84 4.63
C LEU A 40 -4.60 7.94 4.00
N ALA A 41 -5.18 7.70 2.83
CA ALA A 41 -6.03 8.68 2.17
C ALA A 41 -7.27 9.03 3.01
N ASP A 42 -7.90 8.04 3.66
CA ASP A 42 -9.03 8.25 4.54
C ASP A 42 -8.64 9.13 5.75
N TYR A 43 -7.42 8.98 6.31
CA TYR A 43 -6.91 9.87 7.35
C TYR A 43 -6.68 11.29 6.85
N LEU A 44 -6.12 11.42 5.65
CA LEU A 44 -5.76 12.72 5.07
C LEU A 44 -6.98 13.50 4.55
N LEU A 45 -8.07 12.81 4.20
CA LEU A 45 -9.28 13.41 3.64
C LEU A 45 -9.95 14.41 4.59
N VAL A 46 -9.84 14.19 5.90
CA VAL A 46 -10.53 14.99 6.93
C VAL A 46 -9.57 15.83 7.78
N SER A 47 -8.27 15.73 7.51
CA SER A 47 -7.24 16.37 8.32
C SER A 47 -6.68 17.64 7.69
N LYS A 48 -6.01 18.44 8.52
CA LYS A 48 -5.24 19.61 8.09
C LYS A 48 -3.76 19.23 8.02
N ILE A 49 -3.17 19.33 6.84
CA ILE A 49 -1.74 19.01 6.62
C ILE A 49 -0.88 20.14 7.17
N LYS A 50 0.06 19.77 8.04
CA LYS A 50 1.05 20.67 8.67
C LYS A 50 2.35 20.70 7.86
N THR A 51 2.91 19.53 7.57
CA THR A 51 4.19 19.38 6.86
C THR A 51 4.18 18.14 5.97
N TYR A 52 4.85 18.22 4.83
CA TYR A 52 5.09 17.10 3.95
C TYR A 52 6.46 17.27 3.28
N SER A 53 7.42 16.43 3.61
CA SER A 53 8.71 16.38 2.91
C SER A 53 9.21 14.95 2.91
N GLU A 54 9.75 14.49 4.05
CA GLU A 54 10.12 13.10 4.28
C GLU A 54 8.98 12.35 5.00
N ASP A 55 8.37 13.03 5.98
CA ASP A 55 7.20 12.58 6.72
C ASP A 55 5.98 13.46 6.44
N ILE A 56 4.79 12.95 6.72
CA ILE A 56 3.53 13.72 6.67
C ILE A 56 3.06 14.00 8.08
N GLY A 57 3.11 15.26 8.50
CA GLY A 57 2.50 15.73 9.75
C GLY A 57 1.12 16.33 9.48
N TYR A 58 0.12 15.94 10.26
CA TYR A 58 -1.25 16.41 10.09
C TYR A 58 -2.01 16.48 11.43
N TYR A 59 -3.06 17.30 11.47
CA TYR A 59 -4.02 17.35 12.57
C TYR A 59 -5.29 16.60 12.18
N ASP A 60 -5.71 15.64 12.98
CA ASP A 60 -6.96 14.92 12.75
C ASP A 60 -8.21 15.77 13.08
N GLU A 61 -9.40 15.19 12.93
CA GLU A 61 -10.67 15.88 13.21
C GLU A 61 -10.82 16.36 14.65
N LYS A 62 -10.07 15.76 15.59
CA LYS A 62 -10.07 16.14 17.01
C LYS A 62 -9.00 17.19 17.32
N GLY A 63 -8.19 17.56 16.34
CA GLY A 63 -7.05 18.46 16.50
C GLY A 63 -5.82 17.77 17.10
N GLU A 64 -5.77 16.44 17.14
CA GLU A 64 -4.60 15.71 17.63
C GLU A 64 -3.53 15.65 16.53
N GLU A 65 -2.28 15.91 16.92
CA GLU A 65 -1.14 15.87 16.01
C GLU A 65 -0.75 14.42 15.73
N ASN A 66 -0.69 14.09 14.44
CA ASN A 66 -0.34 12.78 13.95
C ASN A 66 0.74 12.91 12.87
N THR A 67 1.61 11.90 12.78
CA THR A 67 2.69 11.86 11.79
C THR A 67 2.76 10.50 11.13
N ILE A 68 2.85 10.49 9.80
CA ILE A 68 3.14 9.32 8.98
C ILE A 68 4.65 9.29 8.73
N ILE A 69 5.29 8.22 9.16
CA ILE A 69 6.74 8.03 9.07
C ILE A 69 7.09 6.72 8.39
N PHE A 70 8.27 6.68 7.77
CA PHE A 70 8.88 5.45 7.29
C PHE A 70 9.86 4.89 8.33
N ASP A 71 9.52 3.78 8.96
CA ASP A 71 10.37 3.15 9.99
C ASP A 71 10.46 1.64 9.79
N LYS A 72 11.69 1.09 9.86
CA LYS A 72 11.98 -0.36 9.78
C LYS A 72 11.25 -1.06 8.62
N ARG A 73 11.34 -0.51 7.40
CA ARG A 73 10.67 -1.05 6.20
C ARG A 73 9.14 -1.06 6.29
N ARG A 74 8.56 -0.13 7.04
CA ARG A 74 7.11 -0.02 7.24
C ARG A 74 6.67 1.43 7.17
N LEU A 75 5.46 1.65 6.66
CA LEU A 75 4.78 2.92 6.75
C LEU A 75 3.92 2.91 8.02
N VAL A 76 4.12 3.90 8.91
CA VAL A 76 3.57 3.88 10.25
C VAL A 76 2.95 5.23 10.60
N LYS A 77 1.78 5.21 11.24
CA LYS A 77 1.18 6.38 11.88
C LYS A 77 1.59 6.46 13.35
N THR A 78 1.95 7.66 13.77
CA THR A 78 2.31 8.01 15.15
C THR A 78 1.47 9.20 15.62
N PRO A 79 1.19 9.34 16.93
CA PRO A 79 1.50 8.40 18.02
C PRO A 79 0.70 7.08 17.93
N GLY A 80 1.14 6.03 18.64
CA GLY A 80 0.49 4.71 18.67
C GLY A 80 1.14 3.60 17.83
N TYR A 81 2.05 3.95 16.92
CA TYR A 81 2.80 3.02 16.07
C TYR A 81 1.88 2.08 15.25
N GLU A 82 0.85 2.66 14.65
CA GLU A 82 -0.09 1.92 13.81
C GLU A 82 0.55 1.66 12.43
N ILE A 83 0.72 0.38 12.08
CA ILE A 83 1.37 -0.03 10.84
C ILE A 83 0.34 -0.03 9.71
N LEU A 84 0.59 0.79 8.68
CA LEU A 84 -0.26 0.89 7.49
C LEU A 84 0.17 -0.09 6.40
N ILE A 85 1.49 -0.20 6.18
CA ILE A 85 2.08 -1.04 5.13
C ILE A 85 3.37 -1.66 5.65
N THR A 86 3.59 -2.94 5.35
CA THR A 86 4.79 -3.69 5.78
C THR A 86 5.72 -4.03 4.62
N ASP A 87 6.97 -4.37 4.92
CA ASP A 87 7.95 -4.86 3.95
C ASP A 87 8.03 -4.01 2.66
N ILE A 88 8.32 -2.72 2.84
CA ILE A 88 8.60 -1.79 1.73
C ILE A 88 10.05 -1.34 1.81
N ASP A 89 10.66 -1.12 0.65
CA ASP A 89 12.05 -0.68 0.55
C ASP A 89 12.17 0.83 0.72
N ASP A 90 11.21 1.58 0.18
CA ASP A 90 11.26 3.04 0.14
C ASP A 90 9.86 3.64 -0.04
N VAL A 91 9.68 4.88 0.42
CA VAL A 91 8.47 5.69 0.21
C VAL A 91 8.85 7.14 -0.08
N ILE A 92 8.18 7.73 -1.07
CA ILE A 92 8.38 9.12 -1.47
C ILE A 92 7.03 9.81 -1.54
N PHE A 93 6.92 10.96 -0.87
CA PHE A 93 5.78 11.86 -0.97
C PHE A 93 6.11 13.02 -1.89
N PHE A 94 5.18 13.37 -2.77
CA PHE A 94 5.37 14.52 -3.66
C PHE A 94 4.04 15.15 -4.05
N GLU A 95 4.10 16.43 -4.35
CA GLU A 95 2.96 17.19 -4.86
C GLU A 95 2.96 17.21 -6.39
N LYS A 96 1.77 17.08 -6.98
CA LYS A 96 1.54 17.28 -8.40
C LYS A 96 0.10 17.76 -8.63
N ASP A 97 -0.05 18.84 -9.39
CA ASP A 97 -1.36 19.40 -9.80
C ASP A 97 -2.31 19.68 -8.62
N ALA A 98 -1.80 20.21 -7.50
CA ALA A 98 -2.53 20.45 -6.24
C ALA A 98 -3.06 19.19 -5.53
N TYR A 99 -2.49 18.02 -5.85
CA TYR A 99 -2.71 16.76 -5.12
C TYR A 99 -1.39 16.24 -4.56
N MET A 100 -1.49 15.54 -3.44
CA MET A 100 -0.37 14.81 -2.86
C MET A 100 -0.41 13.35 -3.30
N TYR A 101 0.76 12.85 -3.68
CA TYR A 101 0.98 11.48 -4.08
C TYR A 101 2.00 10.80 -3.19
N MET A 102 1.84 9.50 -3.04
CA MET A 102 2.79 8.60 -2.39
C MET A 102 3.26 7.58 -3.41
N THR A 103 4.57 7.42 -3.56
CA THR A 103 5.17 6.31 -4.30
C THR A 103 5.86 5.36 -3.35
N ILE A 104 5.51 4.08 -3.42
CA ILE A 104 6.09 3.00 -2.64
C ILE A 104 6.91 2.12 -3.57
N THR A 105 8.11 1.77 -3.13
CA THR A 105 8.97 0.79 -3.78
C THR A 105 8.98 -0.51 -2.96
N ARG A 106 8.68 -1.64 -3.60
CA ARG A 106 8.81 -2.99 -3.02
C ARG A 106 9.45 -3.92 -4.06
N GLY A 107 10.65 -4.39 -3.78
CA GLY A 107 11.50 -5.10 -4.72
C GLY A 107 11.75 -4.25 -5.97
N GLN A 108 11.39 -4.80 -7.14
CA GLN A 108 11.52 -4.11 -8.43
C GLN A 108 10.24 -3.35 -8.85
N GLN A 109 9.21 -3.37 -8.00
CA GLN A 109 7.91 -2.79 -8.32
C GLN A 109 7.75 -1.43 -7.63
N LYS A 110 7.12 -0.50 -8.34
CA LYS A 110 6.75 0.82 -7.84
C LYS A 110 5.24 1.01 -7.94
N TYR A 111 4.65 1.56 -6.89
CA TYR A 111 3.22 1.82 -6.80
C TYR A 111 2.99 3.27 -6.42
N THR A 112 2.20 3.98 -7.21
CA THR A 112 1.89 5.40 -6.97
C THR A 112 0.41 5.57 -6.71
N TYR A 113 0.07 6.22 -5.60
CA TYR A 113 -1.30 6.51 -5.19
C TYR A 113 -1.45 8.01 -4.89
N MET A 114 -2.58 8.57 -5.28
CA MET A 114 -3.02 9.87 -4.77
C MET A 114 -3.54 9.67 -3.35
N ILE A 115 -3.05 10.47 -2.40
CA ILE A 115 -3.39 10.30 -0.97
C ILE A 115 -4.21 11.45 -0.40
N CYS A 116 -4.14 12.66 -0.97
CA CYS A 116 -5.04 13.76 -0.61
C CYS A 116 -4.98 14.89 -1.64
N ASP A 117 -5.95 15.78 -1.56
CA ASP A 117 -5.92 17.08 -2.21
C ASP A 117 -5.29 18.14 -1.29
N LEU A 118 -4.64 19.13 -1.89
CA LEU A 118 -4.01 20.23 -1.16
C LEU A 118 -4.83 21.52 -1.19
N TYR A 119 -6.00 21.50 -1.83
CA TYR A 119 -6.89 22.67 -1.94
C TYR A 119 -7.32 23.22 -0.58
N ARG A 120 -7.52 22.37 0.44
CA ARG A 120 -7.84 22.84 1.81
C ARG A 120 -6.75 23.68 2.46
N LYS A 121 -5.51 23.62 1.98
CA LYS A 121 -4.45 24.52 2.44
C LYS A 121 -4.67 25.96 1.97
N GLN A 122 -5.46 26.20 0.92
CA GLN A 122 -5.65 27.54 0.36
C GLN A 122 -6.71 28.37 1.10
N GLU A 123 -7.68 27.77 1.79
CA GLU A 123 -8.72 28.55 2.50
C GLU A 123 -8.17 29.28 3.75
N ASP A 124 -7.17 28.71 4.44
CA ASP A 124 -6.54 29.34 5.61
C ASP A 124 -5.61 30.54 5.24
N TYR A 125 -5.38 30.84 3.95
CA TYR A 125 -4.60 32.02 3.50
C TYR A 125 -5.47 33.18 2.97
N VAL A 126 -6.80 33.04 2.92
CA VAL A 126 -7.70 34.08 2.39
C VAL A 126 -8.29 34.97 3.50
N GLU A 127 -8.05 34.64 4.77
CA GLU A 127 -8.36 35.52 5.91
C GLU A 127 -7.11 36.32 6.33
N GLU A 128 -6.78 37.37 5.56
CA GLU A 128 -6.00 38.54 6.01
C GLU A 128 -6.85 39.81 5.88
#